data_AF-A0AA41HFN5-F1
#
_entry.id   AF-A0AA41HFN5-F1
#
_cell.length_a   1.000
_cell.length_b   1.000
_cell.length_c   1.000
_cell.angle_alpha   90.00
_cell.angle_beta   90.00
_cell.angle_gamma   90.00
#
_symmetry.space_group_name_H-M   'P 1'
#
loop_
_entity.id
_entity.type
_entity.pdbx_description
1 polymer ?
#
loop_
_entity_poly.entity_id
_entity_poly.type
_entity_poly.pdbx_seq_one_letter_code
_entity_poly.pdbx_strand_id
1 'polypeptide(L)'
;AELTRDLKAFSQRHGSTLFMTLLAGWSILLARLSGQSDIVIGSPVANRQRSEIEAMIGFFVNTLALRVQLADDPSVAALLAQVKDST
;
A
#
# COMPACT_ATOMS: atom_id res chain seq x y z
N ALA A 1 -15.91 -6.54 13.47
CA ALA A 1 -14.60 -6.26 14.08
C ALA A 1 -14.42 -4.75 14.20
N GLU A 2 -14.17 -4.26 15.41
CA GLU A 2 -13.99 -2.83 15.73
C GLU A 2 -12.75 -2.24 15.04
N LEU A 3 -11.60 -2.90 15.17
CA LEU A 3 -10.33 -2.50 14.56
C LEU A 3 -10.43 -2.20 13.05
N THR A 4 -11.15 -3.03 12.29
CA THR A 4 -11.32 -2.81 10.84
C THR A 4 -12.07 -1.50 10.55
N ARG A 5 -13.05 -1.13 11.39
CA ARG A 5 -13.76 0.14 11.23
C ARG A 5 -12.82 1.30 11.54
N ASP A 6 -12.03 1.18 12.59
CA ASP A 6 -11.10 2.23 13.00
C ASP A 6 -10.00 2.45 11.97
N LEU A 7 -9.48 1.38 11.36
CA LEU A 7 -8.52 1.47 10.26
C LEU A 7 -9.12 2.12 9.02
N LYS A 8 -10.39 1.82 8.69
CA LYS A 8 -11.09 2.49 7.58
C LYS A 8 -11.27 3.98 7.86
N ALA A 9 -11.71 4.35 9.06
CA ALA A 9 -11.87 5.74 9.47
C ALA A 9 -10.53 6.49 9.49
N PHE A 10 -9.48 5.84 9.99
CA PHE A 10 -8.12 6.37 9.95
C PHE A 10 -7.64 6.63 8.53
N SER A 11 -7.83 5.66 7.62
CA SER A 11 -7.45 5.82 6.20
C SER A 11 -8.17 7.02 5.57
N GLN A 12 -9.47 7.15 5.81
CA GLN A 12 -10.27 8.27 5.32
C GLN A 12 -9.78 9.63 5.86
N ARG A 13 -9.44 9.73 7.15
CA ARG A 13 -8.90 10.97 7.75
C ARG A 13 -7.58 11.41 7.11
N HIS A 14 -6.78 10.47 6.62
CA HIS A 14 -5.51 10.75 5.92
C HIS A 14 -5.66 10.79 4.39
N GLY A 15 -6.88 10.69 3.86
CA GLY A 15 -7.13 10.68 2.41
C GLY A 15 -6.42 9.52 1.69
N SER A 16 -6.24 8.39 2.37
CA SER A 16 -5.62 7.17 1.86
C SER A 16 -6.66 6.04 1.74
N THR A 17 -6.36 5.04 0.92
CA THR A 17 -7.13 3.81 0.89
C THR A 17 -6.76 2.91 2.07
N LEU A 18 -7.65 1.98 2.45
CA LEU A 18 -7.31 0.96 3.45
C LEU A 18 -6.09 0.13 3.03
N PHE A 19 -5.95 -0.12 1.72
CA PHE A 19 -4.77 -0.80 1.16
C PHE A 19 -3.47 -0.04 1.48
N MET A 20 -3.42 1.27 1.21
CA MET A 20 -2.25 2.11 1.52
C MET A 20 -1.89 2.08 3.01
N THR A 21 -2.90 2.16 3.89
CA THR A 21 -2.70 2.07 5.34
C THR A 21 -2.10 0.74 5.77
N LEU A 22 -2.60 -0.37 5.23
CA LEU A 22 -2.08 -1.70 5.51
C LEU A 22 -0.68 -1.90 4.92
N LEU A 23 -0.41 -1.36 3.72
CA LEU A 23 0.91 -1.41 3.09
C LEU A 23 1.96 -0.67 3.92
N ALA A 24 1.62 0.52 4.44
CA ALA A 24 2.49 1.26 5.35
C ALA A 24 2.78 0.47 6.64
N GLY A 25 1.73 -0.07 7.28
CA GLY A 25 1.88 -0.90 8.48
C GLY A 25 2.69 -2.18 8.24
N TRP A 26 2.49 -2.82 7.10
CA TRP A 26 3.25 -4.00 6.68
C TRP A 26 4.73 -3.68 6.45
N SER A 27 5.02 -2.55 5.81
CA SER A 27 6.40 -2.08 5.59
C SER A 27 7.12 -1.80 6.90
N ILE A 28 6.44 -1.16 7.87
CA ILE A 28 6.97 -0.93 9.22
C ILE A 28 7.29 -2.27 9.92
N LEU A 29 6.38 -3.25 9.83
CA LEU A 29 6.59 -4.56 10.45
C LEU A 29 7.81 -5.27 9.84
N LEU A 30 7.90 -5.32 8.51
CA LEU A 30 9.03 -5.95 7.82
C LEU A 30 10.36 -5.25 8.13
N ALA A 31 10.36 -3.92 8.20
CA ALA A 31 11.54 -3.15 8.58
C ALA A 31 12.04 -3.52 9.97
N ARG A 32 11.13 -3.64 10.95
CA ARG A 32 11.48 -4.05 12.32
C ARG A 32 11.97 -5.50 12.41
N LEU A 33 11.38 -6.41 11.64
CA LEU A 33 11.77 -7.82 11.65
C LEU A 33 13.12 -8.07 10.95
N SER A 34 13.42 -7.30 9.90
CA SER A 34 14.63 -7.48 9.08
C SER A 34 15.79 -6.56 9.45
N GLY A 35 15.52 -5.47 10.20
CA GLY A 35 16.48 -4.40 10.44
C GLY A 35 16.79 -3.54 9.20
N GLN A 36 16.04 -3.70 8.11
CA GLN A 36 16.21 -2.93 6.87
C GLN A 36 15.29 -1.71 6.85
N SER A 37 15.77 -0.60 6.33
CA SER A 37 15.00 0.65 6.16
C SER A 37 14.49 0.88 4.74
N ASP A 38 14.76 -0.03 3.80
CA ASP A 38 14.31 0.04 2.41
C ASP A 38 13.59 -1.27 2.06
N ILE A 39 12.26 -1.19 1.92
CA ILE A 39 11.38 -2.36 1.80
C ILE A 39 10.72 -2.34 0.43
N VAL A 40 10.80 -3.46 -0.30
CA VAL A 40 10.12 -3.64 -1.59
C VAL A 40 9.08 -4.75 -1.47
N ILE A 41 7.82 -4.41 -1.78
CA ILE A 41 6.68 -5.32 -1.70
C ILE A 41 6.04 -5.46 -3.08
N GLY A 42 5.89 -6.71 -3.55
CA GLY A 42 5.12 -7.00 -4.76
C GLY A 42 3.62 -6.92 -4.49
N SER A 43 2.88 -6.14 -5.28
CA SER A 43 1.42 -6.04 -5.19
C SER A 43 0.75 -6.32 -6.55
N PRO A 44 -0.24 -7.22 -6.61
CA PRO A 44 -0.95 -7.49 -7.85
C PRO A 44 -1.91 -6.33 -8.20
N VAL A 45 -1.88 -5.91 -9.45
CA VAL A 45 -2.83 -4.96 -10.04
C VAL A 45 -3.60 -5.62 -11.17
N ALA A 46 -4.90 -5.37 -11.24
CA ALA A 46 -5.78 -6.03 -12.22
C ALA A 46 -5.49 -5.63 -13.68
N ASN A 47 -4.86 -4.45 -13.89
CA ASN A 47 -4.51 -3.91 -15.21
C ASN A 47 -5.68 -3.82 -16.21
N ARG A 48 -6.90 -3.58 -15.71
CA ARG A 48 -8.15 -3.49 -16.49
C ARG A 48 -8.71 -2.07 -16.51
N GLN A 49 -7.86 -1.07 -16.73
CA GLN A 49 -8.29 0.35 -16.69
C GLN A 49 -9.02 0.82 -17.96
N ARG A 50 -9.00 0.02 -19.03
CA ARG A 50 -9.68 0.30 -20.30
C ARG A 50 -10.98 -0.49 -20.38
N SER A 51 -12.08 0.17 -20.72
CA SER A 51 -13.41 -0.44 -20.74
C SER A 51 -13.51 -1.63 -21.70
N GLU A 52 -12.71 -1.63 -22.77
CA GLU A 52 -12.67 -2.69 -23.79
C GLU A 52 -12.14 -4.03 -23.25
N ILE A 53 -11.34 -4.01 -22.17
CA ILE A 53 -10.72 -5.20 -21.58
C ILE A 53 -11.31 -5.56 -20.20
N GLU A 54 -12.17 -4.71 -19.64
CA GLU A 54 -12.72 -4.88 -18.29
C GLU A 54 -13.48 -6.20 -18.14
N ALA A 55 -14.33 -6.54 -19.12
CA ALA A 55 -15.16 -7.75 -19.10
C ALA A 55 -14.50 -8.97 -19.78
N MET A 56 -13.27 -8.84 -20.29
CA MET A 56 -12.63 -9.90 -21.08
C MET A 56 -12.14 -11.05 -20.18
N ILE A 57 -12.42 -12.30 -20.58
CA ILE A 57 -11.85 -13.48 -19.90
C ILE A 57 -10.38 -13.63 -20.32
N GLY A 58 -9.47 -13.64 -19.34
CA GLY A 58 -8.03 -13.75 -19.57
C GLY A 58 -7.19 -13.30 -18.38
N PHE A 59 -5.87 -13.53 -18.44
CA PHE A 59 -4.91 -13.16 -17.39
C PHE A 59 -4.28 -11.78 -17.69
N PHE A 60 -4.71 -10.76 -16.93
CA PHE A 60 -4.25 -9.37 -17.08
C PHE A 60 -3.47 -8.87 -15.86
N VAL A 61 -3.35 -9.68 -14.81
CA VAL A 61 -2.70 -9.25 -13.57
C VAL A 61 -1.24 -8.94 -13.83
N ASN A 62 -0.80 -7.77 -13.37
CA ASN A 62 0.60 -7.41 -13.30
C ASN A 62 1.02 -7.27 -11.83
N THR A 63 2.26 -7.57 -11.50
CA THR A 63 2.79 -7.34 -10.14
C THR A 63 3.67 -6.09 -10.17
N LEU A 64 3.28 -5.08 -9.41
CA LEU A 64 4.08 -3.87 -9.22
C LEU A 64 4.98 -4.02 -8.00
N ALA A 65 6.24 -3.60 -8.12
CA ALA A 65 7.16 -3.50 -6.98
C ALA A 65 6.98 -2.13 -6.32
N LEU A 66 6.42 -2.12 -5.11
CA LEU A 66 6.20 -0.92 -4.31
C LEU A 66 7.36 -0.78 -3.32
N ARG A 67 8.15 0.30 -3.46
CA ARG A 67 9.31 0.59 -2.61
C ARG A 67 8.93 1.61 -1.53
N VAL A 68 9.23 1.30 -0.28
CA VAL A 68 8.95 2.14 0.90
C VAL A 68 10.24 2.37 1.68
N GLN A 69 10.55 3.64 1.97
CA GLN A 69 11.78 4.02 2.68
C GLN A 69 11.45 4.52 4.09
N LEU A 70 12.12 3.96 5.08
CA LEU A 70 11.93 4.24 6.52
C LEU A 70 13.21 4.80 7.18
N ALA A 71 14.22 5.20 6.39
CA ALA A 71 15.54 5.57 6.89
C ALA A 71 15.55 6.78 7.85
N ASP A 72 14.61 7.72 7.68
CA ASP A 72 14.52 8.95 8.49
C ASP A 72 13.53 8.87 9.66
N ASP A 73 13.15 7.64 10.07
CA ASP A 73 12.11 7.38 11.09
C ASP A 73 10.84 8.24 10.90
N PRO A 74 10.18 8.16 9.73
CA PRO A 74 9.07 9.05 9.42
C PRO A 74 7.90 8.79 10.36
N SER A 75 7.19 9.86 10.73
CA SER A 75 5.89 9.72 11.37
C SER A 75 4.94 8.89 10.49
N VAL A 76 3.98 8.19 11.11
CA VAL A 76 2.99 7.40 10.36
C VAL A 76 2.26 8.23 9.30
N ALA A 77 1.97 9.51 9.59
CA ALA A 77 1.33 10.41 8.63
C ALA A 77 2.23 10.71 7.42
N ALA A 78 3.53 10.93 7.64
CA ALA A 78 4.50 11.15 6.57
C ALA A 78 4.69 9.88 5.72
N LEU A 79 4.77 8.71 6.36
CA LEU A 79 4.87 7.44 5.65
C LEU A 79 3.63 7.17 4.78
N LEU A 80 2.43 7.48 5.29
CA LEU A 80 1.19 7.35 4.50
C LEU A 80 1.17 8.27 3.29
N ALA A 81 1.70 9.49 3.41
CA ALA A 81 1.84 10.40 2.28
C ALA A 81 2.80 9.82 1.23
N GLN A 82 3.97 9.31 1.65
CA GLN A 82 4.93 8.66 0.76
C GLN A 82 4.33 7.44 0.04
N VAL A 83 3.59 6.59 0.75
CA VAL A 83 2.91 5.42 0.16
C VAL A 83 1.85 5.86 -0.84
N LYS A 84 1.09 6.92 -0.54
CA LYS A 84 0.08 7.47 -1.45
C LYS A 84 0.68 8.00 -2.74
N ASP A 85 1.85 8.64 -2.70
CA ASP A 85 2.51 9.16 -3.90
C ASP A 85 3.11 8.05 -4.79
N SER A 86 3.28 6.86 -4.23
CA SER A 86 3.87 5.69 -4.91
C SER A 86 2.86 4.60 -5.28
N THR A 87 1.56 4.82 -5.04
CA THR A 87 0.47 3.87 -5.35
C THR A 87 -0.68 4.54 -6.08
#